data_AF-A0A365NZD9-F1
#
_entry.id   AF-A0A365NZD9-F1
#
_cell.length_a   1.000
_cell.length_b   1.000
_cell.length_c   1.000
_cell.angle_alpha   90.00
_cell.angle_beta   90.00
_cell.angle_gamma   90.00
#
_symmetry.space_group_name_H-M   'P 1'
#
loop_
_entity.id
_entity.type
_entity.pdbx_description
1 polymer ?
#
loop_
_entity_poly.entity_id
_entity_poly.type
_entity_poly.pdbx_seq_one_letter_code
_entity_poly.pdbx_strand_id
1 'polypeptide(L)'
;MLETQVDNFGGMKRKYSLLIEWLTSDPKARITKTTRDHIEISCIYPSSITKFLITENFNFVEIDWISNLGVMGNHKLNWKFPNNTHQESIIEKIGTDLQNYENSIF
;
A
#
# COMPACT_ATOMS: atom_id res chain seq x y z
N MET A 1 17.10 12.37 10.45
CA MET A 1 15.91 12.05 11.28
C MET A 1 14.77 11.73 10.32
N LEU A 2 14.21 10.52 10.39
CA LEU A 2 13.00 10.14 9.63
C LEU A 2 11.82 11.07 9.98
N GLU A 3 11.84 11.53 11.23
CA GLU A 3 10.90 12.46 11.87
C GLU A 3 10.70 13.74 11.05
N THR A 4 11.76 14.38 10.55
CA THR A 4 11.60 15.64 9.81
C THR A 4 10.94 15.47 8.44
N GLN A 5 11.12 14.35 7.75
CA GLN A 5 10.62 14.25 6.38
C GLN A 5 9.09 14.12 6.33
N VAL A 6 8.51 13.17 7.06
CA VAL A 6 7.06 12.95 7.03
C VAL A 6 6.31 14.10 7.70
N ASP A 7 6.85 14.65 8.79
CA ASP A 7 6.24 15.77 9.50
C ASP A 7 6.26 17.05 8.65
N ASN A 8 7.28 17.27 7.80
CA ASN A 8 7.31 18.37 6.84
C ASN A 8 6.17 18.31 5.82
N PHE A 9 5.69 17.10 5.49
CA PHE A 9 4.52 16.92 4.64
C PHE A 9 3.20 16.97 5.42
N GLY A 10 3.21 17.05 6.75
CA GLY A 10 2.02 17.01 7.60
C GLY A 10 1.50 15.58 7.86
N GLY A 11 2.36 14.58 7.80
CA GLY A 11 2.04 13.18 8.09
C GLY A 11 1.92 12.28 6.86
N MET A 12 1.93 10.96 7.10
CA MET A 12 1.87 9.92 6.05
C MET A 12 0.68 10.10 5.10
N LYS A 13 -0.50 10.45 5.63
CA LYS A 13 -1.73 10.64 4.83
C LYS A 13 -1.61 11.75 3.79
N ARG A 14 -0.86 12.81 4.12
CA ARG A 14 -0.67 13.94 3.21
C ARG A 14 0.47 13.67 2.23
N LYS A 15 1.57 13.09 2.71
CA LYS A 15 2.70 12.67 1.87
C LYS A 15 2.25 11.68 0.78
N TYR A 16 1.49 10.66 1.14
CA TYR A 16 1.06 9.58 0.23
C TYR A 16 -0.42 9.68 -0.20
N SER A 17 -0.94 10.91 -0.29
CA SER A 17 -2.37 11.15 -0.52
C SER A 17 -2.93 10.45 -1.77
N LEU A 18 -2.24 10.54 -2.91
CA LEU A 18 -2.69 9.92 -4.16
C LEU A 18 -2.69 8.39 -4.07
N LEU A 19 -1.62 7.80 -3.54
CA LEU A 19 -1.53 6.35 -3.35
C LEU A 19 -2.64 5.86 -2.40
N ILE A 20 -2.87 6.57 -1.30
CA ILE A 20 -3.90 6.20 -0.32
C ILE A 20 -5.28 6.34 -0.94
N GLU A 21 -5.56 7.42 -1.68
CA GLU A 21 -6.83 7.61 -2.38
C GLU A 21 -7.09 6.47 -3.37
N TRP A 22 -6.08 6.09 -4.16
CA TRP A 22 -6.18 4.95 -5.07
C TRP A 22 -6.47 3.64 -4.33
N LEU A 23 -5.72 3.33 -3.26
CA LEU A 23 -5.92 2.13 -2.45
C LEU A 23 -7.22 2.11 -1.65
N THR A 24 -7.83 3.27 -1.40
CA THR A 24 -9.11 3.42 -0.69
C THR A 24 -10.29 3.71 -1.62
N SER A 25 -10.09 3.61 -2.94
CA SER A 25 -11.14 3.76 -3.94
C SER A 25 -12.21 2.65 -3.85
N ASP A 26 -11.85 1.47 -3.34
CA ASP A 26 -12.79 0.40 -3.07
C ASP A 26 -13.68 0.73 -1.85
N PRO A 27 -15.02 0.60 -1.94
CA PRO A 27 -15.94 0.90 -0.85
C PRO A 27 -15.71 0.14 0.46
N LYS A 28 -14.99 -0.97 0.45
CA LYS A 28 -14.64 -1.78 1.63
C LYS A 28 -13.23 -1.54 2.13
N ALA A 29 -12.39 -0.81 1.39
CA ALA A 29 -11.06 -0.45 1.82
C ALA A 29 -11.11 0.63 2.92
N ARG A 30 -10.41 0.39 4.03
CA ARG A 30 -10.34 1.33 5.16
C ARG A 30 -8.90 1.40 5.66
N ILE A 31 -8.47 2.61 6.01
CA ILE A 31 -7.25 2.78 6.81
C ILE A 31 -7.52 2.20 8.20
N THR A 32 -6.86 1.09 8.54
CA THR A 32 -7.02 0.40 9.83
C THR A 32 -5.96 0.78 10.85
N LYS A 33 -4.81 1.27 10.39
CA LYS A 33 -3.74 1.77 11.25
C LYS A 33 -3.02 2.95 10.62
N THR A 34 -2.66 3.93 11.44
CA THR A 34 -1.77 5.02 11.05
C THR A 34 -0.82 5.30 12.21
N THR A 35 0.47 5.22 11.95
CA THR A 35 1.53 5.72 12.82
C THR A 35 2.26 6.86 12.08
N ARG A 36 3.37 7.33 12.63
CA ARG A 36 4.16 8.42 12.02
C ARG A 36 4.84 8.03 10.72
N ASP A 37 5.18 6.76 10.58
CA ASP A 37 5.98 6.18 9.51
C ASP A 37 5.25 5.07 8.76
N HIS A 38 4.03 4.73 9.17
CA HIS A 38 3.33 3.58 8.63
C HIS A 38 1.83 3.82 8.48
N ILE A 39 1.27 3.29 7.40
CA ILE A 39 -0.17 3.21 7.16
C ILE A 39 -0.53 1.78 6.79
N GLU A 40 -1.58 1.25 7.43
CA GLU A 40 -2.22 0.00 7.05
C GLU A 40 -3.60 0.31 6.45
N ILE A 41 -3.87 -0.24 5.28
CA ILE A 41 -5.17 -0.20 4.61
C ILE A 41 -5.64 -1.64 4.49
N SER A 42 -6.81 -1.96 5.02
CA SER A 42 -7.42 -3.29 4.89
C SER A 42 -8.66 -3.21 4.02
N CYS A 43 -8.84 -4.21 3.16
CA CYS A 43 -10.06 -4.46 2.40
C CYS A 43 -10.57 -5.85 2.77
N ILE A 44 -11.79 -5.91 3.32
CA ILE A 44 -12.35 -7.14 3.89
C ILE A 44 -13.59 -7.54 3.10
N TYR A 45 -13.55 -8.73 2.52
CA TYR A 45 -14.66 -9.41 1.88
C TYR A 45 -15.03 -10.67 2.68
N PRO A 46 -16.25 -11.23 2.51
CA PRO A 46 -16.67 -12.42 3.26
C PRO A 46 -15.73 -13.63 3.14
N SER A 47 -15.04 -13.77 2.00
CA SER A 47 -14.16 -14.90 1.69
C SER A 47 -12.70 -14.51 1.44
N SER A 48 -12.35 -13.23 1.57
CA SER A 48 -10.99 -12.76 1.34
C SER A 48 -10.68 -11.52 2.16
N ILE A 49 -9.42 -11.41 2.57
CA ILE A 49 -8.91 -10.24 3.28
C ILE A 49 -7.63 -9.81 2.58
N THR A 50 -7.57 -8.53 2.23
CA THR A 50 -6.39 -7.93 1.63
C THR A 50 -5.92 -6.77 2.49
N LYS A 51 -4.60 -6.62 2.60
CA LYS A 51 -3.95 -5.53 3.32
C LYS A 51 -2.87 -4.92 2.45
N PHE A 52 -2.82 -3.60 2.47
CA PHE A 52 -1.69 -2.82 2.00
C PHE A 52 -1.01 -2.16 3.19
N LEU A 53 0.30 -2.31 3.26
CA LEU A 53 1.15 -1.71 4.30
C LEU A 53 2.08 -0.73 3.60
N ILE A 54 1.98 0.56 3.90
CA ILE A 54 2.88 1.60 3.40
C ILE A 54 3.80 1.98 4.56
N THR A 55 5.09 1.69 4.43
CA THR A 55 6.10 1.95 5.47
C THR A 55 7.18 2.88 4.92
N GLU A 56 7.23 4.08 5.48
CA GLU A 56 8.30 5.04 5.24
C GLU A 56 9.59 4.59 5.93
N ASN A 57 10.68 4.55 5.17
CA ASN A 57 12.03 4.41 5.70
C ASN A 57 12.88 5.63 5.29
N PHE A 58 14.14 5.68 5.75
CA PHE A 58 15.00 6.87 5.60
C PHE A 58 15.13 7.39 4.16
N ASN A 59 15.18 6.50 3.16
CA ASN A 59 15.43 6.86 1.76
C ASN A 59 14.43 6.23 0.78
N PHE A 60 13.53 5.39 1.28
CA PHE A 60 12.61 4.62 0.46
C PHE A 60 11.31 4.38 1.20
N VAL A 61 10.25 4.21 0.43
CA VAL A 61 8.98 3.68 0.90
C VAL A 61 8.90 2.22 0.49
N GLU A 62 8.49 1.40 1.45
CA GLU A 62 8.19 -0.01 1.24
C GLU A 62 6.67 -0.18 1.25
N ILE A 63 6.17 -0.92 0.28
CA ILE A 63 4.75 -1.21 0.14
C ILE A 63 4.59 -2.73 0.10
N ASP A 64 3.90 -3.30 1.07
CA ASP A 64 3.52 -4.71 1.04
C ASP A 64 2.04 -4.83 0.68
N TRP A 65 1.75 -5.79 -0.19
CA TRP A 65 0.41 -6.35 -0.36
C TRP A 65 0.38 -7.73 0.27
N ILE A 66 -0.54 -7.95 1.20
CA ILE A 66 -0.75 -9.24 1.88
C ILE A 66 -2.21 -9.60 1.68
N SER A 67 -2.47 -10.76 1.07
CA SER A 67 -3.84 -11.19 0.79
C SER A 67 -4.06 -12.63 1.20
N ASN A 68 -5.21 -12.89 1.81
CA ASN A 68 -5.77 -14.22 1.97
C ASN A 68 -6.98 -14.30 1.06
N LEU A 69 -6.89 -15.11 0.00
CA LEU A 69 -7.91 -15.28 -1.02
C LEU A 69 -8.76 -16.54 -0.78
N GLY A 70 -8.91 -16.95 0.48
CA GLY A 70 -9.68 -18.12 0.87
C GLY A 70 -9.04 -19.40 0.34
N VAL A 71 -9.70 -20.06 -0.62
CA VAL A 71 -9.25 -21.35 -1.18
C VAL A 71 -7.93 -21.25 -1.94
N MET A 72 -7.62 -20.06 -2.49
CA MET A 72 -6.36 -19.81 -3.19
C MET A 72 -5.17 -19.61 -2.24
N GLY A 73 -5.44 -19.48 -0.93
CA GLY A 73 -4.42 -19.40 0.10
C GLY A 73 -3.93 -17.97 0.35
N ASN A 74 -2.71 -17.89 0.91
CA ASN A 74 -2.08 -16.63 1.28
C ASN A 74 -1.09 -16.19 0.21
N HIS A 75 -1.15 -14.92 -0.15
CA HIS A 75 -0.34 -14.30 -1.17
C HIS A 75 0.34 -13.05 -0.61
N LYS A 76 1.54 -12.76 -1.11
CA LYS A 76 2.27 -11.56 -0.73
C LYS A 76 3.06 -11.02 -1.91
N LEU A 77 3.01 -9.71 -2.09
CA LEU A 77 3.89 -8.94 -2.95
C LEU A 77 4.51 -7.81 -2.13
N ASN A 78 5.71 -7.40 -2.52
CA ASN A 78 6.46 -6.34 -1.86
C ASN A 78 7.13 -5.47 -2.91
N TRP A 79 7.06 -4.17 -2.72
CA TRP A 79 7.69 -3.17 -3.57
C TRP A 79 8.46 -2.17 -2.73
N LYS A 80 9.54 -1.65 -3.30
CA LYS A 80 10.41 -0.67 -2.66
C LYS A 80 10.74 0.43 -3.65
N PHE A 81 10.45 1.67 -3.27
CA PHE A 81 10.62 2.84 -4.11
C PHE A 81 11.44 3.91 -3.39
N PRO A 82 12.36 4.61 -4.05
CA PRO A 82 12.97 5.82 -3.50
C PRO A 82 11.91 6.84 -3.04
N ASN A 83 12.16 7.57 -1.94
CA ASN A 83 11.21 8.53 -1.36
C ASN A 83 10.79 9.68 -2.28
N ASN A 84 11.56 9.95 -3.32
CA ASN A 84 11.30 10.97 -4.33
C ASN A 84 10.56 10.42 -5.56
N THR A 85 10.17 9.15 -5.57
CA THR A 85 9.42 8.55 -6.67
C THR A 85 8.03 9.18 -6.76
N HIS A 86 7.62 9.56 -7.97
CA HIS A 86 6.27 10.05 -8.24
C HIS A 86 5.22 8.99 -7.89
N GLN A 87 4.17 9.39 -7.19
CA GLN A 87 3.15 8.46 -6.70
C GLN A 87 2.39 7.80 -7.86
N GLU A 88 2.24 8.49 -8.98
CA GLU A 88 1.63 7.99 -10.21
C GLU A 88 2.40 6.77 -10.74
N SER A 89 3.73 6.83 -10.75
CA SER A 89 4.58 5.70 -11.17
C SER A 89 4.53 4.55 -10.18
N ILE A 90 4.40 4.84 -8.88
CA ILE A 90 4.18 3.80 -7.84
C ILE A 90 2.85 3.08 -8.11
N ILE A 91 1.77 3.83 -8.32
CA ILE A 91 0.43 3.31 -8.60
C ILE A 91 0.43 2.46 -9.87
N GLU A 92 1.02 2.95 -10.95
CA GLU A 92 1.12 2.23 -12.22
C GLU A 92 1.85 0.90 -12.05
N LYS A 93 3.00 0.90 -11.36
CA LYS A 93 3.80 -0.30 -11.13
C LYS A 93 3.05 -1.32 -10.27
N ILE A 94 2.47 -0.89 -9.16
CA ILE A 94 1.72 -1.78 -8.26
C ILE A 94 0.49 -2.34 -8.96
N GLY A 95 -0.28 -1.51 -9.66
CA GLY A 95 -1.47 -1.93 -10.40
C GLY A 95 -1.15 -2.96 -11.48
N THR A 96 -0.08 -2.73 -12.26
CA THR A 96 0.38 -3.67 -13.29
C THR A 96 0.82 -5.00 -12.69
N ASP A 97 1.62 -4.96 -11.61
CA ASP A 97 2.12 -6.18 -10.97
C ASP A 97 1.01 -6.99 -10.32
N LEU A 98 0.04 -6.33 -9.67
CA LEU A 98 -1.15 -6.99 -9.12
C LEU A 98 -1.98 -7.66 -10.23
N GLN A 99 -2.24 -6.95 -11.32
CA GLN A 99 -3.01 -7.51 -12.45
C GLN A 99 -2.29 -8.73 -13.05
N ASN A 100 -0.98 -8.64 -13.26
CA ASN A 100 -0.19 -9.78 -13.77
C ASN A 100 -0.20 -10.96 -12.78
N TYR A 101 -0.14 -10.67 -11.49
CA TYR A 101 -0.19 -11.70 -10.45
C TYR A 101 -1.55 -12.39 -10.41
N GLU A 102 -2.64 -11.63 -10.41
CA GLU A 102 -4.01 -12.16 -10.48
C GLU A 102 -4.16 -13.07 -11.71
N ASN A 103 -3.75 -12.62 -12.89
CA ASN A 103 -3.78 -13.43 -14.12
C ASN A 103 -2.94 -14.72 -14.07
N SER A 104 -2.00 -14.84 -13.12
CA SER A 104 -1.17 -16.04 -12.94
C SER A 104 -1.75 -17.06 -11.97
N ILE A 105 -2.70 -16.65 -11.12
CA ILE A 105 -3.33 -17.50 -10.10
C ILE A 105 -4.79 -17.86 -10.41
N PHE A 106 -5.41 -17.16 -11.37
CA PHE A 106 -6.71 -17.48 -11.97
C PHE A 106 -6.52 -18.23 -13.28
#